data_AF-A0A2E6A206-F1
#
_entry.id   AF-A0A2E6A206-F1
#
_cell.length_a   1.000
_cell.length_b   1.000
_cell.length_c   1.000
_cell.angle_alpha   90.00
_cell.angle_beta   90.00
_cell.angle_gamma   90.00
#
_symmetry.space_group_name_H-M   'P 1'
#
loop_
_entity.id
_entity.type
_entity.pdbx_description
1 polymer ?
#
loop_
_entity_poly.entity_id
_entity_poly.type
_entity_poly.pdbx_seq_one_letter_code
_entity_poly.pdbx_strand_id
1 'polypeptide(L)'
;MLIKCLTIQILLELAPQFDRQTILDALHAIGRFPEIDEDEDGKWIAFNLFTEDLHALWTELGPVLEQPAMSPHMHAAGIVVCEGDGGWADDRVLFHHDSTVALDELP
;
A
#
# COMPACT_ATOMS: atom_id res chain seq x y z
N MET A 1 4.21 1.19 22.58
CA MET A 1 4.20 0.75 21.18
C MET A 1 4.37 2.00 20.34
N LEU A 2 5.15 1.93 19.26
CA LEU A 2 5.35 3.06 18.35
C LEU A 2 4.36 2.90 17.20
N ILE A 3 3.68 3.99 16.84
CA ILE A 3 2.83 4.00 15.64
C ILE A 3 3.76 3.96 14.43
N LYS A 4 3.51 3.03 13.52
CA LYS A 4 4.20 2.85 12.24
C LYS A 4 3.25 3.11 11.08
N CYS A 5 3.80 3.44 9.92
CA CYS A 5 3.05 3.61 8.67
C CYS A 5 3.27 2.41 7.72
N LEU A 6 2.18 1.96 7.09
CA LEU A 6 2.18 1.13 5.89
C LEU A 6 1.51 1.91 4.76
N THR A 7 2.18 2.00 3.62
CA THR A 7 1.73 2.77 2.47
C THR A 7 1.43 1.84 1.32
N ILE A 8 0.22 1.95 0.75
CA ILE A 8 -0.12 1.40 -0.56
C ILE A 8 0.09 2.53 -1.57
N GLN A 9 1.04 2.40 -2.47
CA GLN A 9 1.34 3.38 -3.52
C GLN A 9 0.95 2.82 -4.88
N ILE A 10 0.33 3.65 -5.72
CA ILE A 10 -0.02 3.32 -7.10
C ILE A 10 0.74 4.27 -8.03
N LEU A 11 1.51 3.71 -8.97
CA LEU A 11 2.17 4.46 -10.03
C LEU A 11 1.18 4.76 -11.16
N LEU A 12 0.76 6.02 -11.27
CA LEU A 12 -0.32 6.44 -12.18
C LEU A 12 0.09 6.36 -13.65
N GLU A 13 1.38 6.46 -13.96
CA GLU A 13 1.89 6.27 -15.33
C GLU A 13 1.69 4.84 -15.86
N LEU A 14 1.69 3.85 -14.97
CA LEU A 14 1.48 2.43 -15.31
C LEU A 14 0.00 2.03 -15.24
N ALA A 15 -0.83 2.85 -14.57
CA ALA A 15 -2.26 2.64 -14.43
C ALA A 15 -3.05 3.92 -14.79
N PRO A 16 -3.08 4.35 -16.07
CA PRO A 16 -3.70 5.61 -16.48
C PRO A 16 -5.23 5.66 -16.33
N GLN A 17 -5.88 4.51 -16.10
CA GLN A 17 -7.32 4.40 -15.83
C GLN A 17 -7.60 4.14 -14.35
N PHE A 18 -6.63 4.39 -13.48
CA PHE A 18 -6.78 4.19 -12.05
C PHE A 18 -7.87 5.11 -11.47
N ASP A 19 -8.83 4.50 -10.77
CA ASP A 19 -9.80 5.22 -9.96
C ASP A 19 -9.52 4.94 -8.48
N ARG A 20 -9.07 5.98 -7.77
CA ARG A 20 -8.78 5.92 -6.34
C ARG A 20 -9.96 5.44 -5.50
N GLN A 21 -11.20 5.69 -5.94
CA GLN A 21 -12.39 5.29 -5.19
C GLN A 21 -12.46 3.77 -5.01
N THR A 22 -11.94 3.00 -5.99
CA THR A 22 -11.87 1.54 -5.92
C THR A 22 -11.03 1.07 -4.74
N ILE A 23 -9.86 1.69 -4.51
CA ILE A 23 -9.00 1.38 -3.36
C ILE A 23 -9.66 1.82 -2.06
N LEU A 24 -10.21 3.05 -2.04
CA LEU A 24 -10.86 3.59 -0.85
C LEU A 24 -12.03 2.74 -0.40
N ASP A 25 -12.91 2.31 -1.30
CA ASP A 25 -14.06 1.47 -0.97
C ASP A 25 -13.61 0.13 -0.39
N ALA A 26 -12.57 -0.48 -0.95
CA ALA A 26 -12.03 -1.75 -0.46
C ALA A 26 -11.39 -1.62 0.93
N LEU A 27 -10.66 -0.52 1.21
CA LEU A 27 -10.10 -0.25 2.53
C LEU A 27 -11.19 0.11 3.55
N HIS A 28 -12.17 0.93 3.18
CA HIS A 28 -13.29 1.27 4.04
C HIS A 28 -14.14 0.05 4.41
N ALA A 29 -14.27 -0.93 3.49
CA ALA A 29 -15.00 -2.18 3.76
C ALA A 29 -14.39 -3.00 4.92
N ILE A 30 -13.09 -2.83 5.20
CA ILE A 30 -12.41 -3.43 6.36
C ILE A 30 -12.18 -2.42 7.50
N GLY A 31 -12.83 -1.26 7.46
CA GLY A 31 -12.73 -0.23 8.51
C GLY A 31 -11.42 0.54 8.54
N ARG A 32 -10.68 0.58 7.42
CA ARG A 32 -9.41 1.31 7.28
C ARG A 32 -9.63 2.60 6.51
N PHE A 33 -9.15 3.72 7.07
CA PHE A 33 -9.30 5.06 6.51
C PHE A 33 -7.90 5.68 6.32
N PRO A 34 -7.29 5.52 5.15
CA PRO A 34 -5.94 5.99 4.92
C PRO A 34 -5.86 7.51 4.86
N GLU A 35 -4.70 8.06 5.22
CA GLU A 35 -4.30 9.39 4.77
C GLU A 35 -3.83 9.29 3.31
N ILE A 36 -4.29 10.20 2.45
CA ILE A 36 -3.96 10.20 1.03
C ILE A 36 -2.87 11.25 0.79
N ASP A 37 -1.80 10.83 0.15
CA ASP A 37 -0.74 11.72 -0.34
C ASP A 37 -0.58 11.56 -1.86
N GLU A 38 -0.26 12.65 -2.53
CA GLU A 38 -0.19 12.72 -3.99
C GLU A 38 1.07 13.43 -4.43
N ASP A 39 1.70 12.88 -5.47
CA ASP A 39 2.80 13.55 -6.15
C ASP A 39 2.34 14.86 -6.80
N GLU A 40 3.12 15.93 -6.66
CA GLU A 40 2.79 17.22 -7.29
C GLU A 40 2.77 17.12 -8.83
N ASP A 41 3.58 16.24 -9.42
CA ASP A 41 3.58 15.97 -10.87
C ASP A 41 2.50 14.94 -11.28
N GLY A 42 1.74 14.41 -10.33
CA GLY A 42 0.71 13.40 -10.57
C GLY A 42 1.24 12.04 -11.03
N LYS A 43 2.48 11.67 -10.67
CA LYS A 43 3.07 10.37 -11.06
C LYS A 43 2.60 9.22 -10.17
N TRP A 44 2.25 9.51 -8.92
CA TRP A 44 1.81 8.50 -7.97
C TRP A 44 0.80 9.06 -6.98
N ILE A 45 0.07 8.14 -6.37
CA ILE A 45 -0.83 8.38 -5.23
C ILE A 45 -0.54 7.32 -4.16
N ALA A 46 -0.54 7.73 -2.90
CA ALA A 46 -0.25 6.90 -1.75
C ALA A 46 -1.43 6.90 -0.77
N PHE A 47 -1.70 5.73 -0.19
CA PHE A 47 -2.70 5.51 0.85
C PHE A 47 -1.96 5.04 2.11
N ASN A 48 -1.77 5.94 3.05
CA ASN A 48 -0.98 5.76 4.27
C ASN A 48 -1.87 5.26 5.42
N LEU A 49 -1.53 4.09 5.96
CA LEU A 49 -2.24 3.42 7.04
C LEU A 49 -1.36 3.36 8.29
N PHE A 50 -1.79 4.03 9.35
CA PHE A 50 -1.07 4.07 10.62
C PHE A 50 -1.55 2.98 11.58
N THR A 51 -0.61 2.28 12.21
CA THR A 51 -0.91 1.17 13.12
C THR A 51 0.16 1.02 14.18
N GLU A 52 -0.20 0.47 15.34
CA GLU A 52 0.78 0.00 16.34
C GLU A 52 1.20 -1.46 16.09
N ASP A 53 0.49 -2.17 15.20
CA ASP A 53 0.71 -3.57 14.85
C ASP A 53 0.69 -3.73 13.32
N LEU A 54 1.89 -3.78 12.72
CA LEU A 54 2.06 -3.97 11.27
C LEU A 54 1.68 -5.37 10.84
N HIS A 55 1.93 -6.40 11.66
CA HIS A 55 1.66 -7.77 11.29
C HIS A 55 0.15 -8.02 11.20
N ALA A 56 -0.62 -7.51 12.18
CA ALA A 56 -2.07 -7.56 12.13
C ALA A 56 -2.61 -6.80 10.90
N LEU A 57 -2.14 -5.57 10.67
CA LEU A 57 -2.58 -4.78 9.52
C LEU A 57 -2.28 -5.48 8.18
N TRP A 58 -1.08 -6.01 8.01
CA TRP A 58 -0.71 -6.69 6.78
C TRP A 58 -1.53 -7.96 6.53
N THR A 59 -1.79 -8.72 7.60
CA THR A 59 -2.65 -9.92 7.53
C THR A 59 -4.08 -9.56 7.11
N GLU A 60 -4.61 -8.44 7.59
CA GLU A 60 -5.93 -7.93 7.17
C GLU A 60 -5.95 -7.45 5.71
N LEU A 61 -4.87 -6.81 5.26
CA LEU A 61 -4.77 -6.26 3.90
C LEU A 61 -4.59 -7.34 2.84
N GLY A 62 -3.90 -8.45 3.13
CA GLY A 62 -3.65 -9.52 2.16
C GLY A 62 -4.89 -9.96 1.38
N PRO A 63 -5.99 -10.38 2.04
CA PRO A 63 -7.24 -10.72 1.36
C PRO A 63 -7.86 -9.58 0.56
N VAL A 64 -7.66 -8.32 0.96
CA VAL A 64 -8.16 -7.13 0.24
C VAL A 64 -7.40 -6.91 -1.06
N LEU A 65 -6.06 -7.04 -1.02
CA LEU A 65 -5.20 -6.90 -2.20
C LEU A 65 -5.52 -7.95 -3.27
N GLU A 66 -5.95 -9.14 -2.87
CA GLU A 66 -6.33 -10.23 -3.77
C GLU A 66 -7.76 -10.10 -4.34
N GLN A 67 -8.56 -9.13 -3.89
CA GLN A 67 -9.92 -8.97 -4.40
C GLN A 67 -9.91 -8.59 -5.90
N PRO A 68 -10.90 -9.03 -6.69
CA PRO A 68 -10.97 -8.70 -8.12
C PRO A 68 -10.99 -7.20 -8.42
N ALA A 69 -11.47 -6.39 -7.48
CA ALA A 69 -11.48 -4.93 -7.60
C ALA A 69 -10.10 -4.29 -7.36
N MET A 70 -9.22 -4.94 -6.58
CA MET A 70 -7.94 -4.38 -6.14
C MET A 70 -6.75 -4.99 -6.89
N SER A 71 -6.74 -6.32 -7.01
CA SER A 71 -5.63 -7.11 -7.56
C SER A 71 -5.14 -6.62 -8.93
N PRO A 72 -6.01 -6.29 -9.91
CA PRO A 72 -5.54 -5.77 -11.20
C PRO A 72 -4.75 -4.47 -11.09
N HIS A 73 -5.15 -3.56 -10.20
CA HIS A 73 -4.44 -2.29 -9.98
C HIS A 73 -3.10 -2.54 -9.30
N MET A 74 -3.08 -3.42 -8.30
CA MET A 74 -1.87 -3.77 -7.57
C MET A 74 -0.83 -4.42 -8.49
N HIS A 75 -1.21 -5.41 -9.29
CA HIS A 75 -0.26 -6.07 -10.20
C HIS A 75 0.14 -5.21 -11.40
N ALA A 76 -0.64 -4.20 -11.77
CA ALA A 76 -0.25 -3.29 -12.85
C ALA A 76 0.76 -2.23 -12.37
N ALA A 77 0.58 -1.69 -11.16
CA ALA A 77 1.24 -0.46 -10.76
C ALA A 77 1.44 -0.28 -9.24
N GLY A 78 1.05 -1.28 -8.44
CA GLY A 78 1.04 -1.17 -6.99
C GLY A 78 2.39 -1.49 -6.34
N ILE A 79 2.66 -0.79 -5.25
CA ILE A 79 3.78 -1.02 -4.35
C ILE A 79 3.21 -0.93 -2.93
N VAL A 80 3.62 -1.84 -2.04
CA VAL A 80 3.33 -1.72 -0.61
C VAL A 80 4.62 -1.66 0.15
N VAL A 81 4.80 -0.59 0.92
CA VAL A 81 5.96 -0.38 1.80
C VAL A 81 5.50 -0.12 3.23
N CYS A 82 6.35 -0.39 4.20
CA CYS A 82 6.11 0.06 5.57
C CYS A 82 7.40 0.53 6.24
N GLU A 83 7.25 1.34 7.29
CA GLU A 83 8.34 1.73 8.17
C GLU A 83 8.95 0.51 8.89
N GLY A 84 10.27 0.49 9.00
CA GLY A 84 11.00 -0.47 9.82
C GLY A 84 11.02 -0.07 11.30
N ASP A 85 12.05 -0.51 12.03
CA ASP A 85 12.25 -0.12 13.44
C ASP A 85 12.92 1.25 13.59
N GLY A 86 13.65 1.69 12.55
CA GLY A 86 14.24 3.02 12.41
C GLY A 86 13.38 4.03 11.63
N GLY A 87 12.12 3.69 11.31
CA GLY A 87 11.19 4.50 10.53
C GLY A 87 11.34 4.28 9.02
N TRP A 88 11.32 5.36 8.23
CA TRP A 88 11.52 5.28 6.77
C TRP A 88 12.99 5.09 6.36
N ALA A 89 13.94 5.17 7.29
CA ALA A 89 15.36 4.93 7.00
C ALA A 89 15.68 3.43 6.80
N ASP A 90 14.77 2.55 7.22
CA ASP A 90 14.84 1.10 7.11
C ASP A 90 13.48 0.53 6.64
N ASP A 91 12.93 1.18 5.62
CA ASP A 91 11.69 0.77 4.98
C ASP A 91 11.76 -0.66 4.43
N ARG A 92 10.59 -1.30 4.34
CA ARG A 92 10.43 -2.68 3.90
C ARG A 92 9.46 -2.75 2.74
N VAL A 93 9.83 -3.44 1.67
CA VAL A 93 8.98 -3.64 0.49
C VAL A 93 8.20 -4.95 0.65
N LEU A 94 6.90 -4.86 0.90
CA LEU A 94 6.03 -6.03 1.15
C LEU A 94 5.35 -6.54 -0.12
N PHE A 95 5.17 -5.67 -1.11
CA PHE A 95 4.58 -6.00 -2.40
C PHE A 95 5.13 -5.06 -3.46
N HIS A 96 5.35 -5.58 -4.67
CA HIS A 96 5.74 -4.78 -5.82
C HIS A 96 5.14 -5.38 -7.09
N HIS A 97 4.61 -4.53 -7.98
CA HIS A 97 4.04 -4.95 -9.26
C HIS A 97 5.08 -5.63 -10.18
N ASP A 98 6.32 -5.15 -10.17
CA ASP A 98 7.46 -5.82 -10.82
C ASP A 98 7.96 -6.99 -9.96
N SER A 99 7.68 -8.21 -10.43
CA SER A 99 8.07 -9.47 -9.78
C SER A 99 9.59 -9.70 -9.67
N THR A 100 10.42 -8.88 -10.32
CA THR A 100 11.88 -8.98 -10.22
C THR A 100 12.43 -8.25 -8.98
N VAL A 101 11.63 -7.40 -8.34
CA VAL A 101 11.97 -6.72 -7.09
C VAL A 101 11.91 -7.72 -5.94
N ALA A 102 12.98 -7.76 -5.14
CA ALA A 102 13.02 -8.58 -3.93
C ALA A 102 12.09 -7.99 -2.87
N LEU A 103 11.31 -8.85 -2.22
CA LEU A 103 10.42 -8.46 -1.14
C LEU A 103 11.08 -8.74 0.22
N ASP A 104 10.77 -7.88 1.18
CA ASP A 104 11.14 -8.03 2.58
C ASP A 104 10.10 -8.83 3.36
N GLU A 105 10.51 -9.27 4.55
CA GLU A 105 9.60 -9.77 5.58
C GLU A 105 9.28 -8.65 6.58
N LEU A 106 8.11 -8.76 7.22
CA LEU A 106 7.78 -7.88 8.33
C LEU A 106 8.70 -8.11 9.55
N PRO A 107 9.01 -7.05 10.32
CA PRO A 107 9.78 -7.16 11.55
C PRO A 107 9.04 -7.92 12.66
#